data_AF-A0A7C5URC6-F1
#
_entry.id   AF-A0A7C5URC6-F1
#
_cell.length_a   1.000
_cell.length_b   1.000
_cell.length_c   1.000
_cell.angle_alpha   90.00
_cell.angle_beta   90.00
_cell.angle_gamma   90.00
#
_symmetry.space_group_name_H-M   'P 1'
#
loop_
_entity.id
_entity.type
_entity.pdbx_description
1 polymer ?
#
loop_
_entity_poly.entity_id
_entity_poly.type
_entity_poly.pdbx_seq_one_letter_code
_entity_poly.pdbx_strand_id
1 'polypeptide(L)'
;MTTESRDQTWFLDQLTKSEFFHQKLHEWKMLSVAEAVEAFRGETLPWDLSDLGISQTAWNRVIHRGIKPVTVFAHPQVLMSIPGATGYYRMLSMVSQKSQDSYRATSSTRTVSAIGQGP
;
A
#
# COMPACT_ATOMS: atom_id res chain seq x y z
N MET A 1 -1.43 -7.47 31.68
CA MET A 1 -1.98 -7.71 30.33
C MET A 1 -0.92 -8.44 29.53
N THR A 2 -1.12 -9.73 29.31
CA THR A 2 -0.12 -10.68 28.80
C THR A 2 -0.01 -10.63 27.27
N THR A 3 1.19 -10.89 26.76
CA THR A 3 1.59 -10.80 25.35
C THR A 3 0.70 -11.66 24.43
N GLU A 4 0.22 -12.82 24.90
CA GLU A 4 -0.70 -13.71 24.18
C GLU A 4 -2.00 -13.03 23.73
N SER A 5 -2.54 -12.11 24.53
CA SER A 5 -3.78 -11.39 24.21
C SER A 5 -3.59 -10.39 23.05
N ARG A 6 -2.38 -9.82 22.90
CA ARG A 6 -2.04 -8.93 21.78
C ARG A 6 -1.87 -9.70 20.48
N ASP A 7 -1.22 -10.85 20.53
CA ASP A 7 -0.97 -11.68 19.34
C ASP A 7 -2.26 -12.26 18.78
N GLN A 8 -3.19 -12.66 19.65
CA GLN A 8 -4.51 -13.16 19.26
C GLN A 8 -5.39 -12.05 18.65
N THR A 9 -5.34 -10.85 19.22
CA THR A 9 -6.04 -9.67 18.66
C THR A 9 -5.46 -9.29 17.30
N TRP A 10 -4.13 -9.32 17.16
CA TRP A 10 -3.43 -9.09 15.90
C TRP A 10 -3.80 -10.13 14.85
N PHE A 11 -3.84 -11.41 15.21
CA PHE A 11 -4.22 -12.50 14.31
C PHE A 11 -5.67 -12.37 13.81
N LEU A 12 -6.61 -12.07 14.72
CA LEU A 12 -8.01 -11.85 14.36
C LEU A 12 -8.20 -10.63 13.46
N ASP A 13 -7.46 -9.56 13.72
CA ASP A 13 -7.42 -8.37 12.86
C ASP A 13 -6.84 -8.69 11.47
N GLN A 14 -5.77 -9.50 11.39
CA GLN A 14 -5.22 -9.97 10.12
C GLN A 14 -6.20 -10.84 9.34
N LEU A 15 -6.91 -11.76 10.02
CA LEU A 15 -7.89 -12.65 9.42
C LEU A 15 -9.08 -11.84 8.85
N THR A 16 -9.64 -10.96 9.66
CA THR A 16 -10.78 -10.10 9.29
C THR A 16 -10.44 -9.22 8.09
N LYS A 17 -9.23 -8.64 8.05
CA LYS A 17 -8.75 -7.83 6.92
C LYS A 17 -8.57 -8.65 5.65
N SER A 18 -8.03 -9.87 5.76
CA SER A 18 -7.86 -10.77 4.62
C SER A 18 -9.22 -11.18 4.05
N GLU A 19 -10.16 -11.58 4.89
CA GLU A 19 -11.52 -11.96 4.48
C GLU A 19 -12.26 -10.78 3.83
N PHE A 20 -12.18 -9.59 4.42
CA PHE A 20 -12.74 -8.38 3.84
C PHE A 20 -12.14 -8.09 2.44
N PHE A 21 -10.82 -8.26 2.29
CA PHE A 21 -10.14 -8.09 1.01
C PHE A 21 -10.63 -9.11 -0.04
N HIS A 22 -10.74 -10.39 0.33
CA HIS A 22 -11.25 -11.43 -0.55
C HIS A 22 -12.71 -11.19 -0.97
N GLN A 23 -13.56 -10.77 -0.03
CA GLN A 23 -14.95 -10.47 -0.30
C GLN A 23 -15.07 -9.26 -1.23
N LYS A 24 -14.34 -8.17 -0.97
CA LYS A 24 -14.38 -6.95 -1.80
C LYS A 24 -13.72 -7.13 -3.17
N LEU A 25 -12.70 -7.98 -3.30
CA LEU A 25 -12.12 -8.37 -4.59
C LEU A 25 -13.19 -8.92 -5.53
N HIS A 26 -14.03 -9.83 -5.01
CA HIS A 26 -15.06 -10.50 -5.77
C HIS A 26 -16.29 -9.60 -6.01
N GLU A 27 -16.72 -8.87 -4.98
CA GLU A 27 -17.89 -7.99 -5.02
C GLU A 27 -17.70 -6.81 -6.00
N TRP A 28 -16.50 -6.26 -6.10
CA TRP A 28 -16.22 -5.08 -6.92
C TRP A 28 -15.68 -5.38 -8.32
N LYS A 29 -15.70 -6.65 -8.75
CA LYS A 29 -15.12 -7.11 -10.03
C LYS A 29 -13.69 -6.55 -10.23
N MET A 30 -12.92 -6.46 -9.15
CA MET A 30 -11.64 -5.72 -9.11
C MET A 30 -10.60 -6.26 -10.08
N LEU A 31 -10.67 -7.55 -10.44
CA LEU A 31 -9.85 -8.14 -11.49
C LEU A 31 -10.09 -7.45 -12.85
N SER A 32 -11.36 -7.28 -13.24
CA SER A 32 -11.69 -6.59 -14.50
C SER A 32 -11.29 -5.11 -14.50
N VAL A 33 -11.34 -4.46 -13.33
CA VAL A 33 -10.87 -3.08 -13.17
C VAL A 33 -9.34 -3.03 -13.26
N ALA A 34 -8.63 -3.97 -12.63
CA ALA A 34 -7.18 -4.07 -12.70
C ALA A 34 -6.71 -4.32 -14.13
N GLU A 35 -7.36 -5.23 -14.86
CA GLU A 35 -7.09 -5.48 -16.28
C GLU A 35 -7.34 -4.23 -17.13
N ALA A 36 -8.45 -3.51 -16.89
CA ALA A 36 -8.76 -2.26 -17.58
C ALA A 36 -7.71 -1.17 -17.31
N VAL A 37 -7.24 -1.05 -16.06
CA VAL A 37 -6.18 -0.10 -15.66
C VAL A 37 -4.86 -0.49 -16.32
N GLU A 38 -4.51 -1.77 -16.36
CA GLU A 38 -3.28 -2.25 -17.00
C GLU A 38 -3.29 -2.09 -18.53
N ALA A 39 -4.45 -2.26 -19.15
CA ALA A 39 -4.67 -2.04 -20.58
C ALA A 39 -4.71 -0.54 -20.95
N PHE A 40 -4.93 0.34 -19.99
CA PHE A 40 -4.94 1.78 -20.21
C PHE A 40 -3.54 2.26 -20.61
N ARG A 41 -3.45 3.03 -21.71
CA ARG A 41 -2.20 3.61 -22.23
C ARG A 41 -1.73 4.82 -21.40
N GLY A 42 -1.42 4.57 -20.13
CA GLY A 42 -1.03 5.58 -19.17
C GLY A 42 0.26 6.32 -19.55
N GLU A 43 1.12 5.71 -20.37
CA GLU A 43 2.36 6.31 -20.89
C GLU A 43 2.11 7.53 -21.80
N THR A 44 0.90 7.67 -22.33
CA THR A 44 0.52 8.79 -23.20
C THR A 44 0.01 10.01 -22.43
N LEU A 45 -0.19 9.87 -21.12
CA LEU A 45 -0.76 10.92 -20.29
C LEU A 45 0.33 11.91 -19.80
N PRO A 46 -0.02 13.18 -19.59
CA PRO A 46 0.87 14.15 -18.98
C PRO A 46 1.02 13.85 -17.47
N TRP A 47 2.11 13.20 -17.09
CA TRP A 47 2.43 12.94 -15.68
C TRP A 47 3.12 14.13 -15.03
N ASP A 48 2.35 15.14 -14.64
CA ASP A 48 2.85 16.20 -13.78
C ASP A 48 2.97 15.70 -12.34
N LEU A 49 4.18 15.31 -11.96
CA LEU A 49 4.44 14.70 -10.65
C LEU A 49 4.18 15.67 -9.49
N SER A 50 4.40 16.98 -9.70
CA SER A 50 4.14 18.02 -8.71
C SER A 50 2.65 18.06 -8.39
N ASP A 51 1.84 18.20 -9.43
CA ASP A 51 0.40 18.42 -9.31
C ASP A 51 -0.33 17.15 -8.85
N LEU A 52 0.23 15.98 -9.17
CA LEU A 52 -0.28 14.69 -8.72
C LEU A 52 0.22 14.31 -7.31
N GLY A 53 1.09 15.10 -6.69
CA GLY A 53 1.66 14.81 -5.37
C GLY A 53 2.56 13.58 -5.35
N ILE A 54 3.17 13.23 -6.49
CA ILE A 54 4.04 12.07 -6.64
C ILE A 54 5.49 12.52 -6.48
N SER A 55 6.18 12.03 -5.45
CA SER A 55 7.62 12.33 -5.32
C SER A 55 8.42 11.68 -6.46
N GLN A 56 9.48 12.36 -6.92
CA GLN A 56 10.40 11.82 -7.92
C GLN A 56 11.00 10.47 -7.48
N THR A 57 11.29 10.32 -6.19
CA THR A 57 11.79 9.07 -5.61
C THR A 57 10.80 7.92 -5.77
N ALA A 58 9.50 8.17 -5.54
CA ALA A 58 8.46 7.16 -5.73
C ALA A 58 8.29 6.82 -7.21
N TRP A 59 8.25 7.82 -8.07
CA TRP A 59 8.19 7.65 -9.52
C TRP A 59 9.34 6.78 -10.04
N ASN A 60 10.58 7.12 -9.67
CA ASN A 60 11.79 6.40 -10.07
C ASN A 60 11.78 4.93 -9.65
N ARG A 61 11.25 4.63 -8.45
CA ARG A 61 11.13 3.24 -7.96
C ARG A 61 10.18 2.39 -8.81
N VAL A 62 9.12 3.00 -9.34
CA VAL A 62 8.13 2.31 -10.17
C VAL A 62 8.68 2.08 -11.57
N ILE A 63 9.21 3.13 -12.22
CA ILE A 63 9.73 3.03 -13.59
C ILE A 63 10.96 2.10 -13.68
N HIS A 64 11.89 2.15 -12.72
CA HIS A 64 13.10 1.30 -12.75
C HIS A 64 12.81 -0.19 -12.53
N ARG A 65 11.62 -0.52 -12.00
CA ARG A 65 11.17 -1.90 -11.85
C ARG A 65 10.37 -2.40 -13.06
N GLY A 66 10.23 -1.59 -14.11
CA GLY A 66 9.42 -1.92 -15.28
C GLY A 66 7.92 -1.96 -14.99
N ILE A 67 7.48 -1.39 -13.86
CA ILE A 67 6.06 -1.35 -13.49
C ILE A 67 5.44 -0.15 -14.22
N LYS A 68 4.32 -0.37 -14.92
CA LYS A 68 3.57 0.71 -15.55
C LYS A 68 3.09 1.71 -14.49
N PRO A 69 3.40 3.01 -14.57
CA PRO A 69 3.01 3.98 -13.55
C PRO A 69 1.51 4.01 -13.25
N VAL A 70 0.69 3.78 -14.28
CA VAL A 70 -0.77 3.75 -14.18
C VAL A 70 -1.30 2.68 -13.22
N THR A 71 -0.59 1.59 -12.98
CA THR A 71 -1.06 0.55 -12.04
C THR A 71 -0.82 0.92 -10.58
N VAL A 72 0.04 1.91 -10.31
CA VAL A 72 0.41 2.31 -8.94
C VAL A 72 -0.10 3.71 -8.61
N PHE A 73 0.03 4.65 -9.54
CA PHE A 73 -0.35 6.05 -9.35
C PHE A 73 -1.72 6.33 -9.98
N ALA A 74 -2.56 7.03 -9.24
CA ALA A 74 -3.89 7.40 -9.68
C ALA A 74 -3.84 8.71 -10.51
N HIS A 75 -4.05 8.59 -11.82
CA HIS A 75 -4.17 9.74 -12.71
C HIS A 75 -5.64 10.15 -12.88
N PRO A 76 -6.00 11.46 -12.85
CA PRO A 76 -7.39 11.92 -12.96
C PRO A 76 -8.12 11.35 -14.18
N GLN A 77 -7.48 11.32 -15.35
CA GLN A 77 -8.07 10.75 -16.56
C GLN A 77 -8.40 9.26 -16.44
N VAL A 78 -7.62 8.48 -15.67
CA VAL A 78 -7.90 7.06 -15.44
C VAL A 78 -9.12 6.90 -14.53
N LEU A 79 -9.18 7.71 -13.46
CA LEU A 79 -10.31 7.74 -12.54
C LEU A 79 -11.62 8.10 -13.24
N MET A 80 -11.56 9.00 -14.23
CA MET A 80 -12.73 9.41 -15.02
C MET A 80 -13.10 8.39 -16.11
N SER A 81 -12.13 7.65 -16.65
CA SER A 81 -12.36 6.73 -17.78
C SER A 81 -12.79 5.34 -17.36
N ILE A 82 -12.35 4.86 -16.20
CA ILE A 82 -12.59 3.49 -15.73
C ILE A 82 -13.48 3.52 -14.47
N PRO A 83 -14.75 3.14 -14.60
CA PRO A 83 -15.62 2.94 -13.44
C PRO A 83 -14.99 1.95 -12.46
N GLY A 84 -14.88 2.33 -11.19
CA GLY A 84 -14.28 1.50 -10.15
C GLY A 84 -12.77 1.66 -9.95
N ALA A 85 -12.07 2.46 -10.78
CA ALA A 85 -10.64 2.72 -10.60
C ALA A 85 -10.31 3.33 -9.22
N THR A 86 -11.18 4.18 -8.67
CA THR A 86 -11.04 4.70 -7.31
C THR A 86 -10.99 3.59 -6.26
N GLY A 87 -11.82 2.55 -6.42
CA GLY A 87 -11.82 1.37 -5.55
C GLY A 87 -10.52 0.58 -5.66
N TYR A 88 -10.02 0.41 -6.88
CA TYR A 88 -8.75 -0.25 -7.16
C TYR A 88 -7.57 0.43 -6.45
N TYR A 89 -7.39 1.75 -6.64
CA TYR A 89 -6.28 2.47 -6.00
C TYR A 89 -6.42 2.57 -4.48
N ARG A 90 -7.65 2.69 -3.96
CA ARG A 90 -7.90 2.64 -2.52
C ARG A 90 -7.43 1.32 -1.92
N MET A 91 -7.71 0.21 -2.60
CA MET A 91 -7.37 -1.13 -2.15
C MET A 91 -5.86 -1.38 -2.20
N LEU A 92 -5.17 -0.94 -3.27
CA LEU A 92 -3.71 -0.96 -3.35
C LEU A 92 -3.07 -0.20 -2.16
N SER A 93 -3.59 0.97 -1.83
CA SER A 93 -3.11 1.79 -0.71
C SER A 93 -3.27 1.07 0.64
N MET A 94 -4.40 0.39 0.84
CA MET A 94 -4.66 -0.39 2.05
C MET A 94 -3.73 -1.60 2.20
N VAL A 95 -3.38 -2.27 1.10
CA VAL A 95 -2.41 -3.39 1.12
C VAL A 95 -0.99 -2.90 1.46
N SER A 96 -0.60 -1.70 0.98
CA SER A 96 0.74 -1.16 1.24
C SER A 96 0.99 -0.82 2.71
N GLN A 97 -0.01 -0.33 3.44
CA GLN A 97 0.13 0.02 4.87
C GLN A 97 0.49 -1.20 5.75
N LYS A 98 0.12 -2.43 5.32
CA LYS A 98 0.45 -3.69 6.00
C LYS A 98 1.95 -3.96 6.14
N SER A 99 2.80 -3.42 5.26
CA SER A 99 4.24 -3.70 5.25
C SER A 99 5.08 -2.77 6.14
N GLN A 100 4.53 -1.64 6.57
CA GLN A 100 5.30 -0.61 7.30
C GLN A 100 5.28 -0.80 8.82
N ASP A 101 4.21 -1.38 9.38
CA ASP A 101 4.10 -1.59 10.83
C ASP A 101 5.07 -2.67 11.35
N SER A 102 5.44 -3.65 10.53
CA SER A 102 6.40 -4.70 10.90
C SER A 102 7.82 -4.18 11.18
N TYR A 103 8.22 -3.05 10.59
CA TYR A 103 9.55 -2.45 10.82
C TYR A 103 9.60 -1.53 12.04
N ARG A 104 8.44 -1.04 12.52
CA ARG A 104 8.37 -0.09 13.65
C ARG A 104 8.41 -0.77 15.02
N ALA A 105 8.18 -2.09 15.08
CA ALA A 105 8.26 -2.85 16.33
C ALA A 105 9.70 -3.25 16.72
N THR A 106 10.67 -3.24 15.79
CA THR A 106 12.03 -3.73 16.06
C THR A 106 13.03 -2.62 16.43
N SER A 107 12.65 -1.34 16.30
CA SER A 107 13.54 -0.18 16.50
C SER A 107 13.39 0.53 17.86
N SER A 108 12.49 0.08 18.75
CA SER A 108 12.24 0.72 20.05
C SER A 108 12.78 -0.05 21.28
N THR A 109 13.77 -0.94 21.12
CA THR A 109 14.38 -1.65 22.26
C THR A 109 15.91 -1.73 22.16
N ARG A 110 16.57 -0.58 22.00
CA ARG A 110 18.02 -0.51 22.21
C ARG A 110 18.49 0.83 22.77
N THR A 111 18.00 1.20 23.96
CA THR A 111 18.71 2.18 24.80
C THR A 111 18.39 1.99 26.28
N VAL A 112 18.79 0.85 26.87
CA VAL A 112 19.12 0.82 28.31
C VAL A 112 20.28 -0.15 28.50
N SER A 113 21.24 0.25 29.33
CA SER A 113 22.36 -0.51 29.91
C SER A 113 23.75 -0.24 29.33
N ALA A 114 24.28 0.93 29.69
CA ALA A 114 25.72 1.14 29.89
C ALA A 114 25.93 2.31 30.87
N ILE A 115 25.55 2.12 32.14
CA ILE A 115 26.09 2.92 33.26
C ILE A 115 26.31 1.95 34.42
N GLY A 116 27.40 1.19 34.35
CA GLY A 116 27.97 0.51 35.50
C GLY A 116 28.83 1.50 36.28
N GLN A 117 28.48 1.70 37.55
CA GLN A 117 29.40 2.18 38.59
C GLN A 117 30.49 1.10 38.80
N GLY A 118 31.74 1.38 39.20
CA GLY A 118 32.29 2.59 39.80
C GLY A 118 33.84 2.60 39.71
N PRO A 119 34.53 3.21 40.70
CA PRO A 119 35.97 3.50 40.68
C PRO A 119 36.89 2.27 40.82
#